data_AF-A0A4T0V0Y2-F1
#
_entry.id   AF-A0A4T0V0Y2-F1
#
_cell.length_a   1.000
_cell.length_b   1.000
_cell.length_c   1.000
_cell.angle_alpha   90.00
_cell.angle_beta   90.00
_cell.angle_gamma   90.00
#
_symmetry.space_group_name_H-M   'P 1'
#
loop_
_entity.id
_entity.type
_entity.pdbx_description
1 polymer ?
#
loop_
_entity_poly.entity_id
_entity_poly.type
_entity_poly.pdbx_seq_one_letter_code
_entity_poly.pdbx_strand_id
1 'polypeptide(L)'
;MSDPQQALTAYLSLLSRQGADAALCEARRSQLAGLLTRLEGLAPSPDAYRQAVDALLLPLDAVQRRALLPVVREFYYFWLGDIGRIARMLSQGEIVSWRGGDARVLPSLDALLRDLPAPDSGAYPPSLGLYLDRLFEAGVDEAASARGSQLLQVLLHLLASRDHAPACYREAVDDMLSMLADESERTFFLGLAREYFYWWLKFPAAAQRLADAQP
;
A
#
# COMPACT_ATOMS: atom_id res chain seq x y z
N MET A 1 -9.56 -16.82 11.39
CA MET A 1 -10.85 -17.14 12.04
C MET A 1 -11.87 -17.32 10.93
N SER A 2 -12.67 -18.39 10.89
CA SER A 2 -13.51 -18.66 9.71
C SER A 2 -14.78 -17.80 9.61
N ASP A 3 -15.18 -17.12 10.69
CA ASP A 3 -16.39 -16.30 10.74
C ASP A 3 -16.04 -14.80 10.56
N PRO A 4 -16.48 -14.16 9.44
CA PRO A 4 -16.27 -12.73 9.21
C PRO A 4 -16.83 -11.82 10.30
N GLN A 5 -17.94 -12.19 10.96
CA GLN A 5 -18.55 -11.38 12.02
C GLN A 5 -17.72 -11.37 13.30
N GLN A 6 -17.11 -12.51 13.63
CA GLN A 6 -16.16 -12.58 14.75
C GLN A 6 -14.90 -11.76 14.46
N ALA A 7 -14.38 -11.83 13.22
CA ALA A 7 -13.27 -11.00 12.79
C ALA A 7 -13.61 -9.50 12.89
N LEU A 8 -14.82 -9.08 12.49
CA LEU A 8 -15.27 -7.69 12.62
C LEU A 8 -15.31 -7.26 14.08
N THR A 9 -15.86 -8.12 14.95
CA THR A 9 -15.95 -7.83 16.38
C THR A 9 -14.57 -7.62 17.00
N ALA A 10 -13.59 -8.46 16.63
CA ALA A 10 -12.21 -8.31 17.10
C ALA A 10 -11.55 -7.03 16.57
N TYR A 11 -11.77 -6.69 15.29
CA TYR A 11 -11.27 -5.46 14.68
C TYR A 11 -11.82 -4.21 15.38
N LEU A 12 -13.14 -4.10 15.55
CA LEU A 12 -13.77 -2.95 16.21
C LEU A 12 -13.37 -2.85 17.68
N SER A 13 -13.24 -3.98 18.38
CA SER A 13 -12.75 -4.01 19.76
C SER A 13 -11.33 -3.46 19.87
N LEU A 14 -10.46 -3.79 18.90
CA LEU A 14 -9.12 -3.23 18.86
C LEU A 14 -9.14 -1.72 18.59
N LEU A 15 -9.93 -1.25 17.61
CA LEU A 15 -10.06 0.18 17.32
C LEU A 15 -10.50 0.96 18.57
N SER A 16 -11.50 0.47 19.28
CA SER A 16 -11.99 1.09 20.51
C SER A 16 -10.91 1.14 21.59
N ARG A 17 -10.13 0.06 21.77
CA ARG A 17 -8.97 0.04 22.69
C ARG A 17 -7.87 1.01 22.28
N GLN A 18 -7.74 1.27 20.98
CA GLN A 18 -6.86 2.30 20.42
C GLN A 18 -7.52 3.68 20.41
N GLY A 19 -8.62 3.91 21.15
CA GLY A 19 -9.22 5.22 21.34
C GLY A 19 -10.10 5.72 20.19
N ALA A 20 -10.53 4.85 19.27
CA ALA A 20 -11.58 5.19 18.31
C ALA A 20 -12.91 5.45 19.04
N ASP A 21 -13.62 6.50 18.65
CA ASP A 21 -14.96 6.77 19.17
C ASP A 21 -16.02 5.83 18.57
N ALA A 22 -17.22 5.86 19.14
CA ALA A 22 -18.32 5.00 18.69
C ALA A 22 -18.78 5.32 17.27
N ALA A 23 -18.71 6.59 16.85
CA ALA A 23 -19.12 7.02 15.51
C ALA A 23 -18.20 6.43 14.44
N LEU A 24 -16.89 6.44 14.68
CA LEU A 24 -15.90 5.82 13.81
C LEU A 24 -16.06 4.30 13.77
N CYS A 25 -16.27 3.63 14.91
CA CYS A 25 -16.53 2.19 14.94
C CYS A 25 -17.76 1.82 14.10
N GLU A 26 -18.81 2.62 14.15
CA GLU A 26 -20.01 2.40 13.34
C GLU A 26 -19.76 2.69 11.85
N ALA A 27 -19.01 3.75 11.52
CA ALA A 27 -18.58 4.00 10.15
C ALA A 27 -17.77 2.82 9.58
N ARG A 28 -16.85 2.26 10.36
CA ARG A 28 -16.05 1.08 9.97
C ARG A 28 -16.91 -0.16 9.78
N ARG A 29 -17.91 -0.37 10.63
CA ARG A 29 -18.92 -1.44 10.45
C ARG A 29 -19.67 -1.27 9.13
N SER A 30 -20.16 -0.06 8.84
CA SER A 30 -20.88 0.25 7.60
C SER A 30 -20.01 0.04 6.36
N GLN A 31 -18.76 0.53 6.37
CA GLN A 31 -17.79 0.36 5.29
C GLN A 31 -17.46 -1.10 4.98
N LEU A 32 -17.38 -1.95 6.02
CA LEU A 32 -17.05 -3.36 5.88
C LEU A 32 -18.27 -4.25 5.58
N ALA A 33 -19.50 -3.75 5.72
CA ALA A 33 -20.71 -4.56 5.58
C ALA A 33 -20.75 -5.33 4.23
N GLY A 34 -20.46 -4.64 3.13
CA GLY A 34 -20.41 -5.25 1.80
C GLY A 34 -19.30 -6.30 1.66
N LEU A 35 -18.18 -6.13 2.36
CA LEU A 35 -17.11 -7.12 2.36
C LEU A 35 -17.52 -8.38 3.14
N LEU A 36 -18.15 -8.21 4.30
CA LEU A 36 -18.55 -9.33 5.16
C LEU A 36 -19.52 -10.27 4.44
N THR A 37 -20.51 -9.73 3.73
CA THR A 37 -21.43 -10.52 2.91
C THR A 37 -20.69 -11.33 1.83
N ARG A 38 -19.61 -10.79 1.26
CA ARG A 38 -18.82 -11.48 0.23
C ARG A 38 -17.90 -12.56 0.78
N LEU A 39 -17.52 -12.45 2.06
CA LEU A 39 -16.64 -13.41 2.73
C LEU A 39 -17.43 -14.51 3.44
N GLU A 40 -18.75 -14.39 3.52
CA GLU A 40 -19.62 -15.35 4.21
C GLU A 40 -19.50 -16.75 3.58
N GLY A 41 -19.23 -17.75 4.41
CA GLY A 41 -19.03 -19.14 3.97
C GLY A 41 -17.70 -19.42 3.25
N LEU A 42 -16.85 -18.41 3.01
CA LEU A 42 -15.55 -18.62 2.38
C LEU A 42 -14.50 -19.05 3.40
N ALA A 43 -13.66 -20.01 2.99
CA ALA A 43 -12.48 -20.37 3.77
C ALA A 43 -11.47 -19.20 3.76
N PRO A 44 -10.87 -18.85 4.92
CA PRO A 44 -9.83 -17.83 4.98
C PRO A 44 -8.66 -18.12 4.05
N SER A 45 -8.55 -17.35 2.96
CA SER A 45 -7.43 -17.46 2.02
C SER A 45 -7.11 -16.10 1.38
N PRO A 46 -5.84 -15.82 1.04
CA PRO A 46 -5.47 -14.59 0.38
C PRO A 46 -6.22 -14.33 -0.93
N ASP A 47 -6.50 -15.38 -1.71
CA ASP A 47 -7.17 -15.25 -3.00
C ASP A 47 -8.66 -14.98 -2.86
N ALA A 48 -9.36 -15.69 -1.95
CA ALA A 48 -10.77 -15.41 -1.66
C ALA A 48 -10.96 -13.98 -1.16
N TYR A 49 -10.05 -13.50 -0.31
CA TYR A 49 -10.10 -12.12 0.17
C TYR A 49 -9.92 -11.10 -0.95
N ARG A 50 -8.92 -11.33 -1.81
CA ARG A 50 -8.63 -10.44 -2.94
C ARG A 50 -9.85 -10.31 -3.85
N GLN A 51 -10.46 -11.43 -4.24
CA GLN A 51 -11.65 -11.45 -5.09
C GLN A 51 -12.83 -10.69 -4.44
N ALA A 52 -13.04 -10.88 -3.14
CA ALA A 52 -14.10 -10.19 -2.41
C ALA A 52 -13.86 -8.66 -2.34
N VAL A 53 -12.61 -8.23 -2.13
CA VAL A 53 -12.22 -6.81 -2.12
C VAL A 53 -12.35 -6.21 -3.52
N ASP A 54 -11.86 -6.88 -4.56
CA ASP A 54 -11.97 -6.38 -5.94
C ASP A 54 -13.44 -6.16 -6.34
N ALA A 55 -14.31 -7.13 -6.01
CA ALA A 55 -15.75 -7.02 -6.24
C ALA A 55 -16.45 -5.93 -5.40
N LEU A 56 -15.88 -5.56 -4.25
CA LEU A 56 -16.36 -4.45 -3.42
C LEU A 56 -15.92 -3.09 -3.98
N LEU A 57 -14.70 -2.99 -4.51
CA LEU A 57 -14.12 -1.74 -5.02
C LEU A 57 -14.57 -1.41 -6.45
N LEU A 58 -14.96 -2.41 -7.24
CA LEU A 58 -15.36 -2.25 -8.64
C LEU A 58 -16.33 -1.08 -8.89
N PRO A 59 -17.44 -0.91 -8.15
CA PRO A 59 -18.40 0.17 -8.39
C PRO A 59 -17.97 1.54 -7.84
N LEU A 60 -16.87 1.63 -7.11
CA LEU A 60 -16.45 2.84 -6.41
C LEU A 60 -15.56 3.73 -7.27
N ASP A 61 -15.69 5.04 -7.11
CA ASP A 61 -14.76 6.02 -7.70
C ASP A 61 -13.39 6.03 -6.99
N ALA A 62 -12.43 6.77 -7.54
CA ALA A 62 -11.06 6.80 -7.00
C ALA A 62 -10.97 7.33 -5.55
N VAL A 63 -11.82 8.31 -5.19
CA VAL A 63 -11.83 8.92 -3.85
C VAL A 63 -12.38 7.92 -2.84
N GLN A 64 -13.49 7.27 -3.18
CA GLN A 64 -14.12 6.23 -2.38
C GLN A 64 -13.19 5.02 -2.21
N ARG A 65 -12.51 4.58 -3.28
CA ARG A 65 -11.51 3.50 -3.21
C ARG A 65 -10.37 3.86 -2.28
N ARG A 66 -9.81 5.08 -2.38
CA ARG A 66 -8.73 5.56 -1.50
C ARG A 66 -9.16 5.58 -0.03
N ALA A 67 -10.42 5.93 0.26
CA ALA A 67 -10.96 5.93 1.62
C ALA A 67 -11.21 4.51 2.18
N LEU A 68 -11.64 3.55 1.35
CA LEU A 68 -12.02 2.20 1.77
C LEU A 68 -10.82 1.23 1.84
N LEU A 69 -9.84 1.39 0.95
CA LEU A 69 -8.67 0.51 0.84
C LEU A 69 -7.89 0.31 2.16
N PRO A 70 -7.62 1.36 2.97
CA PRO A 70 -6.96 1.17 4.26
C PRO A 70 -7.77 0.28 5.21
N VAL A 71 -9.09 0.49 5.25
CA VAL A 71 -10.01 -0.25 6.14
C VAL A 71 -10.06 -1.73 5.80
N VAL A 72 -10.21 -2.06 4.51
CA VAL A 72 -10.23 -3.46 4.07
C VAL A 72 -8.86 -4.12 4.24
N ARG A 73 -7.75 -3.39 4.18
CA ARG A 73 -6.42 -3.99 4.41
C ARG A 73 -6.13 -4.26 5.87
N GLU A 74 -6.58 -3.38 6.76
CA GLU A 74 -6.52 -3.66 8.20
C GLU A 74 -7.35 -4.90 8.54
N PHE A 75 -8.58 -4.96 8.03
CA PHE A 75 -9.52 -6.05 8.30
C PHE A 75 -9.00 -7.43 7.85
N TYR A 76 -8.21 -7.48 6.77
CA TYR A 76 -7.66 -8.72 6.19
C TYR A 76 -7.01 -9.64 7.24
N TYR A 77 -6.18 -9.06 8.11
CA TYR A 77 -5.43 -9.86 9.09
C TYR A 77 -6.33 -10.41 10.20
N PHE A 78 -7.43 -9.73 10.52
CA PHE A 78 -8.44 -10.24 11.45
C PHE A 78 -9.20 -11.42 10.84
N TRP A 79 -9.57 -11.31 9.56
CA TRP A 79 -10.26 -12.38 8.87
C TRP A 79 -9.37 -13.63 8.74
N LEU A 80 -8.11 -13.47 8.31
CA LEU A 80 -7.14 -14.56 8.33
C LEU A 80 -6.87 -15.11 9.73
N GLY A 81 -7.01 -14.29 10.78
CA GLY A 81 -6.63 -14.64 12.14
C GLY A 81 -5.11 -14.59 12.37
N ASP A 82 -4.41 -13.73 11.61
CA ASP A 82 -2.97 -13.53 11.74
C ASP A 82 -2.66 -12.57 12.91
N ILE A 83 -2.75 -13.11 14.12
CA ILE A 83 -2.53 -12.34 15.37
C ILE A 83 -1.11 -11.78 15.44
N GLY A 84 -0.11 -12.50 14.91
CA GLY A 84 1.28 -12.05 14.89
C GLY A 84 1.44 -10.77 14.07
N ARG A 85 0.80 -10.73 12.89
CA ARG A 85 0.81 -9.53 12.04
C ARG A 85 0.00 -8.39 12.66
N ILE A 86 -1.14 -8.67 13.26
CA ILE A 86 -1.93 -7.65 14.00
C ILE A 86 -1.08 -7.01 15.11
N ALA A 87 -0.38 -7.82 15.92
CA ALA A 87 0.47 -7.33 16.99
C ALA A 87 1.62 -6.46 16.46
N ARG A 88 2.26 -6.88 15.36
CA ARG A 88 3.35 -6.10 14.74
C ARG A 88 2.84 -4.79 14.15
N MET A 89 1.69 -4.81 13.49
CA MET A 89 1.09 -3.59 12.95
C MET A 89 0.70 -2.62 14.06
N LEU A 90 0.20 -3.11 15.20
CA LEU A 90 -0.09 -2.27 16.36
C LEU A 90 1.16 -1.62 16.95
N SER A 91 2.26 -2.36 17.11
CA SER A 91 3.50 -1.79 17.63
C SER A 91 4.15 -0.78 16.68
N GLN A 92 3.89 -0.93 15.37
CA GLN A 92 4.36 -0.03 14.32
C GLN A 92 3.38 1.10 13.99
N GLY A 93 2.22 1.19 14.68
CA GLY A 93 1.21 2.23 14.43
C GLY A 93 0.44 2.10 13.11
N GLU A 94 0.48 0.94 12.45
CA GLU A 94 -0.16 0.71 11.14
C GLU A 94 -1.65 0.35 11.23
N ILE A 95 -2.15 -0.08 12.40
CA ILE A 95 -3.60 -0.30 12.65
C ILE A 95 -4.15 0.95 13.33
N VAL A 96 -4.25 2.05 12.58
CA VAL A 96 -4.97 3.27 12.95
C VAL A 96 -5.12 4.18 11.72
N SER A 97 -5.52 3.64 10.56
CA SER A 97 -5.71 4.42 9.32
C SER A 97 -6.64 5.63 9.46
N TRP A 98 -7.47 5.69 10.51
CA TRP A 98 -8.31 6.84 10.84
C TRP A 98 -7.58 7.99 11.56
N ARG A 99 -6.40 7.73 12.15
CA ARG A 99 -5.58 8.76 12.83
C ARG A 99 -4.67 9.53 11.88
N GLY A 100 -4.39 9.00 10.70
CA GLY A 100 -3.63 9.66 9.65
C GLY A 100 -4.56 10.03 8.50
N GLY A 101 -5.09 11.24 8.53
CA GLY A 101 -6.12 11.67 7.58
C GLY A 101 -6.12 13.15 7.29
N ASP A 102 -4.94 13.77 7.11
CA ASP A 102 -4.92 14.90 6.18
C ASP A 102 -4.95 14.30 4.78
N ALA A 103 -6.02 14.56 4.05
CA ALA A 103 -6.09 14.29 2.61
C ALA A 103 -4.92 15.04 1.97
N ARG A 104 -3.78 14.36 1.83
CA ARG A 104 -2.58 14.95 1.26
C ARG A 104 -2.94 15.34 -0.17
N VAL A 105 -2.88 16.63 -0.46
CA VAL A 105 -3.01 17.12 -1.83
C VAL A 105 -1.75 16.66 -2.54
N LEU A 106 -1.87 15.55 -3.26
CA LEU A 106 -0.78 15.02 -4.07
C LEU A 106 -0.73 15.82 -5.38
N PRO A 107 0.48 16.17 -5.86
CA PRO A 107 0.65 16.68 -7.22
C PRO A 107 0.17 15.63 -8.24
N SER A 108 -0.14 16.07 -9.46
CA SER A 108 -0.40 15.11 -10.55
C SER A 108 0.85 14.29 -10.86
N LEU A 109 0.68 13.11 -11.46
CA LEU A 109 1.80 12.29 -11.90
C LEU A 109 2.75 13.06 -12.82
N ASP A 110 2.21 13.87 -13.74
CA ASP A 110 3.01 14.70 -14.66
C ASP A 110 3.80 15.81 -13.94
N ALA A 111 3.30 16.32 -12.82
CA ALA A 111 4.06 17.25 -11.99
C ALA A 111 5.23 16.53 -11.33
N LEU A 112 4.98 15.38 -10.71
CA LEU A 112 6.02 14.57 -10.07
C LEU A 112 7.10 14.13 -11.06
N LEU A 113 6.72 13.69 -12.27
CA LEU A 113 7.65 13.26 -13.31
C LEU A 113 8.58 14.39 -13.77
N ARG A 114 8.13 15.65 -13.76
CA ARG A 114 8.96 16.82 -14.09
C ARG A 114 9.96 17.17 -13.01
N ASP A 115 9.62 16.88 -11.75
CA ASP A 115 10.42 17.21 -10.58
C ASP A 115 11.33 16.04 -10.13
N LEU A 116 11.37 14.94 -10.90
CA LEU A 116 12.22 13.80 -10.57
C LEU A 116 13.70 14.19 -10.64
N PRO A 117 14.51 13.77 -9.64
CA PRO A 117 15.95 13.93 -9.71
C PRO A 117 16.53 13.09 -10.85
N ALA A 118 17.63 13.57 -11.44
CA ALA A 118 18.32 12.86 -12.51
C ALA A 118 18.71 11.43 -12.08
N PRO A 119 18.68 10.43 -12.97
CA PRO A 119 18.95 9.03 -12.61
C PRO A 119 20.31 8.79 -11.94
N ASP A 120 21.31 9.58 -12.31
CA ASP A 120 22.70 9.55 -11.84
C ASP A 120 22.97 10.43 -10.61
N SER A 121 21.97 11.17 -10.12
CA SER A 121 22.09 12.09 -8.98
C SER A 121 22.39 11.41 -7.63
N GLY A 122 22.38 10.08 -7.58
CA GLY A 122 22.49 9.31 -6.33
C GLY A 122 21.24 9.38 -5.44
N ALA A 123 20.18 10.07 -5.87
CA ALA A 123 18.92 10.18 -5.13
C ALA A 123 18.18 8.84 -5.01
N TYR A 124 18.44 7.91 -5.92
CA TYR A 124 17.80 6.59 -5.94
C TYR A 124 18.66 5.53 -5.23
N PRO A 125 18.05 4.56 -4.54
CA PRO A 125 18.77 3.42 -3.99
C PRO A 125 19.34 2.53 -5.11
N PRO A 126 20.48 1.85 -4.87
CA PRO A 126 21.07 0.91 -5.84
C PRO A 126 20.12 -0.22 -6.26
N SER A 127 19.15 -0.55 -5.41
CA SER A 127 18.09 -1.51 -5.70
C SER A 127 17.32 -1.20 -6.98
N LEU A 128 17.16 0.09 -7.32
CA LEU A 128 16.44 0.49 -8.53
C LEU A 128 17.18 0.01 -9.77
N GLY A 129 18.48 0.29 -9.88
CA GLY A 129 19.30 -0.14 -11.01
C GLY A 129 19.30 -1.66 -11.16
N LEU A 130 19.55 -2.39 -10.07
CA LEU A 130 19.54 -3.86 -10.07
C LEU A 130 18.20 -4.47 -10.51
N TYR A 131 17.08 -3.83 -10.12
CA TYR A 131 15.76 -4.29 -10.54
C TYR A 131 15.50 -3.99 -12.02
N LEU A 132 15.89 -2.81 -12.51
CA LEU A 132 15.73 -2.43 -13.92
C LEU A 132 16.60 -3.29 -14.85
N ASP A 133 17.84 -3.60 -14.46
CA ASP A 133 18.72 -4.50 -15.20
C ASP A 133 18.07 -5.90 -15.33
N ARG A 134 17.48 -6.40 -14.25
CA ARG A 134 16.72 -7.66 -14.28
C ARG A 134 15.51 -7.60 -15.21
N LEU A 135 14.75 -6.50 -15.23
CA LEU A 135 13.62 -6.35 -16.16
C LEU A 135 14.09 -6.37 -17.61
N PHE A 136 15.23 -5.74 -17.89
CA PHE A 136 15.86 -5.78 -19.20
C PHE A 136 16.29 -7.21 -19.59
N GLU A 137 16.96 -7.94 -18.68
CA GLU A 137 17.36 -9.34 -18.90
C GLU A 137 16.16 -10.28 -19.10
N ALA A 138 15.02 -9.98 -18.48
CA ALA A 138 13.77 -10.74 -18.65
C ALA A 138 13.09 -10.51 -20.01
N GLY A 139 13.64 -9.65 -20.88
CA GLY A 139 13.12 -9.37 -22.21
C GLY A 139 11.83 -8.55 -22.19
N VAL A 140 11.60 -7.75 -21.15
CA VAL A 140 10.48 -6.80 -21.11
C VAL A 140 10.64 -5.77 -22.23
N ASP A 141 9.55 -5.44 -22.90
CA ASP A 141 9.51 -4.42 -23.95
C ASP A 141 10.12 -3.08 -23.47
N GLU A 142 10.84 -2.40 -24.37
CA GLU A 142 11.60 -1.19 -24.03
C GLU A 142 10.69 -0.06 -23.53
N ALA A 143 9.51 0.12 -24.14
CA ALA A 143 8.55 1.13 -23.68
C ALA A 143 7.96 0.77 -22.31
N ALA A 144 7.66 -0.51 -22.08
CA ALA A 144 7.21 -0.99 -20.78
C ALA A 144 8.30 -0.84 -19.70
N SER A 145 9.55 -1.13 -20.02
CA SER A 145 10.69 -0.95 -19.12
C SER A 145 10.93 0.52 -18.77
N ALA A 146 10.92 1.40 -19.78
CA ALA A 146 11.03 2.84 -19.57
C ALA A 146 9.89 3.39 -18.70
N ARG A 147 8.65 2.95 -18.96
CA ARG A 147 7.49 3.33 -18.16
C ARG A 147 7.60 2.81 -16.72
N GLY A 148 8.03 1.55 -16.54
CA GLY A 148 8.26 0.97 -15.23
C GLY A 148 9.31 1.72 -14.42
N SER A 149 10.42 2.12 -15.06
CA SER A 149 11.44 2.98 -14.46
C SER A 149 10.86 4.30 -13.95
N GLN A 150 10.09 5.02 -14.79
CA GLN A 150 9.44 6.28 -14.39
C GLN A 150 8.53 6.10 -13.17
N LEU A 151 7.67 5.08 -13.19
CA LEU A 151 6.72 4.83 -12.10
C LEU A 151 7.44 4.49 -10.78
N LEU A 152 8.51 3.71 -10.83
CA LEU A 152 9.31 3.38 -9.65
C LEU A 152 10.11 4.60 -9.14
N GLN A 153 10.59 5.46 -10.02
CA GLN A 153 11.24 6.71 -9.63
C GLN A 153 10.27 7.65 -8.89
N VAL A 154 9.03 7.79 -9.36
CA VAL A 154 8.00 8.56 -8.66
C VAL A 154 7.66 7.94 -7.30
N LEU A 155 7.49 6.61 -7.24
CA LEU A 155 7.28 5.91 -5.98
C LEU A 155 8.41 6.19 -4.96
N LEU A 156 9.66 6.12 -5.42
CA LEU A 156 10.84 6.41 -4.58
C LEU A 156 10.93 7.88 -4.19
N HIS A 157 10.53 8.81 -5.06
CA HIS A 157 10.45 10.22 -4.75
C HIS A 157 9.41 10.49 -3.64
N LEU A 158 8.24 9.86 -3.69
CA LEU A 158 7.23 9.94 -2.63
C LEU A 158 7.70 9.34 -1.29
N LEU A 159 8.64 8.38 -1.35
CA LEU A 159 9.23 7.72 -0.19
C LEU A 159 10.46 8.45 0.37
N ALA A 160 11.05 9.39 -0.38
CA ALA A 160 12.31 10.03 -0.02
C ALA A 160 12.26 10.76 1.33
N SER A 161 11.07 11.27 1.71
CA SER A 161 10.84 11.97 2.98
C SER A 161 10.11 11.12 4.03
N ARG A 162 10.00 9.80 3.84
CA ARG A 162 9.27 8.90 4.73
C ARG A 162 10.23 7.91 5.40
N ASP A 163 9.81 7.37 6.53
CA ASP A 163 10.56 6.31 7.19
C ASP A 163 10.69 5.08 6.29
N HIS A 164 11.81 4.37 6.43
CA HIS A 164 12.03 3.11 5.72
C HIS A 164 11.24 1.96 6.38
N ALA A 165 9.91 2.05 6.28
CA ALA A 165 8.97 1.11 6.88
C ALA A 165 7.99 0.56 5.83
N PRO A 166 7.56 -0.72 5.95
CA PRO A 166 6.58 -1.30 5.05
C PRO A 166 5.25 -0.54 4.99
N ALA A 167 4.83 0.16 6.06
CA ALA A 167 3.66 1.04 6.03
C ALA A 167 3.85 2.23 5.09
N CYS A 168 4.96 2.96 5.20
CA CYS A 168 5.25 4.10 4.34
C CYS A 168 5.31 3.70 2.85
N TYR A 169 5.89 2.52 2.56
CA TYR A 169 5.87 1.96 1.20
C TYR A 169 4.45 1.75 0.68
N ARG A 170 3.58 1.14 1.51
CA ARG A 170 2.17 0.89 1.15
C ARG A 170 1.42 2.19 0.86
N GLU A 171 1.58 3.19 1.72
CA GLU A 171 0.95 4.49 1.53
C GLU A 171 1.40 5.15 0.23
N ALA A 172 2.70 5.11 -0.09
CA ALA A 172 3.21 5.68 -1.33
C ALA A 172 2.70 4.92 -2.58
N VAL A 173 2.48 3.61 -2.48
CA VAL A 173 1.82 2.83 -3.53
C VAL A 173 0.36 3.26 -3.71
N ASP A 174 -0.37 3.51 -2.63
CA ASP A 174 -1.76 3.98 -2.72
C ASP A 174 -1.88 5.38 -3.32
N ASP A 175 -0.96 6.25 -2.90
CA ASP A 175 -0.80 7.59 -3.47
C ASP A 175 -0.59 7.47 -4.99
N MET A 176 0.31 6.59 -5.45
CA MET A 176 0.50 6.30 -6.87
C MET A 176 -0.78 5.80 -7.55
N LEU A 177 -1.45 4.77 -7.03
CA LEU A 177 -2.65 4.18 -7.65
C LEU A 177 -3.78 5.18 -7.85
N SER A 178 -3.89 6.12 -6.94
CA SER A 178 -4.90 7.15 -6.99
C SER A 178 -4.58 8.30 -7.96
N MET A 179 -3.32 8.46 -8.36
CA MET A 179 -2.91 9.35 -9.47
C MET A 179 -3.04 8.68 -10.85
N LEU A 180 -2.99 7.35 -10.90
CA LEU A 180 -3.19 6.59 -12.13
C LEU A 180 -4.69 6.52 -12.47
N ALA A 181 -5.06 7.02 -13.63
CA ALA A 181 -6.46 7.00 -14.09
C ALA A 181 -6.81 5.67 -14.78
N ASP A 182 -5.87 5.09 -15.52
CA ASP A 182 -6.08 3.88 -16.31
C ASP A 182 -5.91 2.60 -15.47
N GLU A 183 -6.82 1.66 -15.64
CA GLU A 183 -6.84 0.41 -14.84
C GLU A 183 -5.75 -0.57 -15.29
N SER A 184 -5.38 -0.56 -16.58
CA SER A 184 -4.28 -1.39 -17.08
C SER A 184 -2.94 -0.90 -16.52
N GLU A 185 -2.78 0.42 -16.45
CA GLU A 185 -1.61 1.06 -15.85
C GLU A 185 -1.53 0.83 -14.34
N ARG A 186 -2.66 0.91 -13.61
CA ARG A 186 -2.73 0.52 -12.19
C ARG A 186 -2.29 -0.92 -11.97
N THR A 187 -2.77 -1.83 -12.81
CA THR A 187 -2.43 -3.26 -12.71
C THR A 187 -0.95 -3.49 -12.97
N PHE A 188 -0.40 -2.86 -14.02
CA PHE A 188 1.02 -2.89 -14.35
C PHE A 188 1.87 -2.36 -13.20
N PHE A 189 1.53 -1.18 -12.67
CA PHE A 189 2.23 -0.57 -11.54
C PHE A 189 2.14 -1.43 -10.27
N LEU A 190 0.99 -2.02 -9.95
CA LEU A 190 0.84 -2.91 -8.79
C LEU A 190 1.78 -4.12 -8.87
N GLY A 191 1.93 -4.71 -10.05
CA GLY A 191 2.87 -5.81 -10.29
C GLY A 191 4.30 -5.37 -9.98
N LEU A 192 4.74 -4.29 -10.63
CA LEU A 192 6.07 -3.70 -10.42
C LEU A 192 6.34 -3.36 -8.95
N ALA A 193 5.41 -2.65 -8.30
CA ALA A 193 5.58 -2.21 -6.91
C ALA A 193 5.65 -3.40 -5.93
N ARG A 194 4.92 -4.49 -6.19
CA ARG A 194 4.98 -5.71 -5.35
C ARG A 194 6.30 -6.45 -5.51
N GLU A 195 6.79 -6.58 -6.74
CA GLU A 195 8.08 -7.21 -7.00
C GLU A 195 9.22 -6.36 -6.43
N TYR A 196 9.19 -5.06 -6.69
CA TYR A 196 10.23 -4.12 -6.26
C TYR A 196 10.28 -3.96 -4.73
N PHE A 197 9.18 -4.17 -4.00
CA PHE A 197 9.14 -4.06 -2.55
C PHE A 197 10.23 -4.88 -1.85
N TYR A 198 10.48 -6.11 -2.31
CA TYR A 198 11.50 -6.99 -1.73
C TYR A 198 12.92 -6.51 -1.97
N TRP A 199 13.14 -5.74 -3.04
CA TRP A 199 14.40 -5.07 -3.31
C TRP A 199 14.52 -3.85 -2.41
N TRP A 200 13.53 -2.96 -2.43
CA TRP A 200 13.49 -1.77 -1.60
C TRP A 200 13.74 -2.09 -0.11
N LEU A 201 13.10 -3.12 0.43
CA LEU A 201 13.25 -3.51 1.85
C LEU A 201 14.69 -3.94 2.22
N LYS A 202 15.48 -4.43 1.25
CA LYS A 202 16.88 -4.84 1.46
C LYS A 202 17.86 -3.66 1.40
N PHE A 203 17.43 -2.50 0.88
CA PHE A 203 18.30 -1.34 0.65
C PHE A 203 17.67 -0.09 1.29
N PRO A 204 18.04 0.27 2.53
CA PRO A 204 17.55 1.48 3.17
C PRO A 204 17.92 2.75 2.38
N ALA A 205 17.13 3.82 2.59
CA ALA A 205 17.23 5.07 1.85
C ALA A 205 18.64 5.69 1.87
N ALA A 206 18.97 6.49 0.85
CA ALA A 206 20.27 7.19 0.75
C ALA A 206 20.60 8.03 2.00
N ALA A 207 19.60 8.63 2.63
CA ALA A 207 19.76 9.41 3.87
C ALA A 207 20.20 8.54 5.06
N GLN A 208 19.69 7.31 5.19
CA GLN A 208 20.12 6.37 6.23
C GLN A 208 21.54 5.87 5.96
N ARG A 209 21.88 5.60 4.69
CA ARG A 209 23.24 5.21 4.27
C ARG A 209 24.28 6.31 4.52
N LEU A 210 23.88 7.58 4.42
CA LEU A 210 24.74 8.73 4.72
C LEU A 210 24.89 8.98 6.23
N ALA A 211 23.83 8.73 7.01
CA ALA A 211 23.88 8.81 8.47
C ALA A 211 24.74 7.69 9.10
N ASP A 212 24.66 6.47 8.57
CA ASP A 212 25.47 5.32 9.01
C ASP A 212 26.94 5.40 8.53
N ALA A 213 27.26 6.33 7.63
CA ALA A 213 28.60 6.53 7.08
C ALA A 213 29.38 7.69 7.72
N GLN A 214 28.81 8.40 8.71
CA GLN A 214 29.54 9.38 9.51
C GLN A 214 30.03 8.72 10.82
N PRO A 215 31.36 8.68 11.07
CA PRO A 215 31.96 8.03 12.24
C PRO A 215 31.72 8.77 13.56
#